data_AF-A0A6V7PZ33-F1
#
_entry.id   AF-A0A6V7PZ33-F1
#
_cell.length_a   1.000
_cell.length_b   1.000
_cell.length_c   1.000
_cell.angle_alpha   90.00
_cell.angle_beta   90.00
_cell.angle_gamma   90.00
#
_symmetry.space_group_name_H-M   'P 1'
#
loop_
_entity.id
_entity.type
_entity.pdbx_description
1 polymer ?
#
loop_
_entity_poly.entity_id
_entity_poly.type
_entity_poly.pdbx_seq_one_letter_code
_entity_poly.pdbx_strand_id
1 'polypeptide(L)'
;MNTKLRSNAFAAYGALSNYGVGLQHQAFLEQVLHIISSCHLPRLILHLHDDDLNVRLACRNTFKQLAPLMEVDGLSSLLNKQYFTSDRRSDYEDFIRDLAKQLCQLSAARVDSYLESAIQAFDAPWPVIEANAICFSSCLLSLLDDQPSLAPYFSQVFATLVGKMSRSPDAVVRAACFSALGLLVKAANPLSSSASQQLDRIDSSRNSQDSDPNAKPPAQVQEEESAKDP
;
A
#
# COMPACT_ATOMS: atom_id res chain seq x y z
N MET A 1 12.39 -5.06 23.98
CA MET A 1 13.29 -4.01 23.46
C MET A 1 12.85 -2.66 24.01
N ASN A 2 13.78 -1.76 24.32
CA ASN A 2 13.49 -0.46 24.90
C ASN A 2 12.69 0.41 23.89
N THR A 3 11.47 0.82 24.23
CA THR A 3 10.60 1.60 23.32
C THR A 3 11.20 2.96 22.98
N LYS A 4 11.94 3.58 23.92
CA LYS A 4 12.71 4.80 23.67
C LYS A 4 13.81 4.59 22.64
N LEU A 5 14.52 3.45 22.70
CA LEU A 5 15.52 3.10 21.69
C LEU A 5 14.88 2.92 20.31
N ARG A 6 13.75 2.21 20.22
CA ARG A 6 13.01 2.00 18.96
C ARG A 6 12.53 3.33 18.37
N SER A 7 11.87 4.17 19.18
CA SER A 7 11.40 5.49 18.78
C SER A 7 12.55 6.37 18.27
N ASN A 8 13.67 6.40 19.00
CA ASN A 8 14.84 7.18 18.59
C ASN A 8 15.49 6.65 17.31
N ALA A 9 15.52 5.33 17.11
CA ALA A 9 16.05 4.71 15.90
C ALA A 9 15.22 5.10 14.67
N PHE A 10 13.88 5.07 14.77
CA PHE A 10 13.02 5.53 13.68
C PHE A 10 13.17 7.02 13.41
N ALA A 11 13.25 7.85 14.46
CA ALA A 11 13.48 9.29 14.29
C ALA A 11 14.83 9.60 13.64
N ALA A 12 15.89 8.86 14.01
CA ALA A 12 17.20 8.97 13.38
C ALA A 12 17.14 8.56 11.91
N TYR A 13 16.42 7.48 11.57
CA TYR A 13 16.20 7.08 10.18
C TYR A 13 15.50 8.19 9.38
N GLY A 14 14.49 8.84 9.95
CA GLY A 14 13.84 10.00 9.35
C GLY A 14 14.80 11.16 9.14
N ALA A 15 15.62 11.50 10.14
CA ALA A 15 16.60 12.58 10.03
C ALA A 15 17.62 12.38 8.90
N LEU A 16 17.86 11.14 8.46
CA LEU A 16 18.70 10.87 7.30
C LEU A 16 18.11 11.45 6.00
N SER A 17 16.79 11.64 5.91
CA SER A 17 16.12 12.23 4.74
C SER A 17 16.65 13.63 4.42
N ASN A 18 17.16 14.36 5.41
CA ASN A 18 17.71 15.70 5.24
C ASN A 18 18.96 15.72 4.34
N TYR A 19 19.69 14.60 4.25
CA TYR A 19 20.83 14.46 3.34
C TYR A 19 20.40 14.15 1.90
N GLY A 20 19.12 13.85 1.68
CA GLY A 20 18.51 13.69 0.37
C GLY A 20 18.16 15.01 -0.31
N VAL A 21 18.70 16.17 0.11
CA VAL A 21 18.46 17.47 -0.52
C VAL A 21 19.79 18.11 -0.92
N GLY A 22 19.87 18.69 -2.13
CA GLY A 22 21.06 19.41 -2.62
C GLY A 22 22.02 18.55 -3.44
N LEU A 23 23.31 18.93 -3.48
CA LEU A 23 24.31 18.38 -4.42
C LEU A 23 24.59 16.86 -4.29
N GLN A 24 24.20 16.24 -3.17
CA GLN A 24 24.38 14.81 -2.91
C GLN A 24 23.10 13.98 -3.13
N HIS A 25 22.03 14.60 -3.65
CA HIS A 25 20.72 13.99 -3.83
C HIS A 25 20.77 12.67 -4.60
N GLN A 26 21.44 12.64 -5.76
CA GLN A 26 21.46 11.45 -6.60
C GLN A 26 22.19 10.26 -5.94
N ALA A 27 23.35 10.51 -5.33
CA ALA A 27 24.12 9.48 -4.63
C ALA A 27 23.37 8.96 -3.39
N PHE A 28 22.68 9.85 -2.68
CA PHE A 28 21.84 9.49 -1.53
C PHE A 28 20.63 8.65 -1.95
N LEU A 29 19.94 9.02 -3.03
CA LEU A 29 18.80 8.25 -3.54
C LEU A 29 19.22 6.85 -4.02
N GLU A 30 20.31 6.75 -4.78
CA GLU A 30 20.79 5.49 -5.33
C GLU A 30 21.34 4.51 -4.29
N GLN A 31 22.04 4.99 -3.26
CA GLN A 31 22.68 4.10 -2.28
C GLN A 31 21.89 3.96 -0.99
N VAL A 32 21.35 5.07 -0.48
CA VAL A 32 20.70 5.10 0.84
C VAL A 32 19.23 4.82 0.64
N LEU A 33 18.50 5.58 -0.17
CA LEU A 33 17.07 5.35 -0.32
C LEU A 33 16.78 4.02 -1.02
N HIS A 34 17.52 3.65 -2.08
CA HIS A 34 17.25 2.45 -2.85
C HIS A 34 17.48 1.14 -2.06
N ILE A 35 18.59 1.03 -1.31
CA ILE A 35 18.98 -0.19 -0.59
C ILE A 35 18.40 -0.22 0.84
N ILE A 36 18.35 0.94 1.51
CA ILE A 36 17.79 1.01 2.88
C ILE A 36 16.26 0.96 2.82
N SER A 37 15.60 1.56 1.83
CA SER A 37 14.12 1.53 1.75
C SER A 37 13.59 0.13 1.47
N SER A 38 14.21 -0.69 0.62
CA SER A 38 13.74 -2.07 0.37
C SER A 38 13.71 -2.94 1.64
N CYS A 39 14.65 -2.73 2.57
CA CYS A 39 14.70 -3.48 3.83
C CYS A 39 13.96 -2.79 4.98
N HIS A 40 14.12 -1.48 5.14
CA HIS A 40 13.64 -0.73 6.31
C HIS A 40 12.28 -0.09 6.11
N LEU A 41 11.83 0.16 4.88
CA LEU A 41 10.50 0.70 4.63
C LEU A 41 9.41 -0.27 5.09
N PRO A 42 9.45 -1.58 4.79
CA PRO A 42 8.50 -2.53 5.37
C PRO A 42 8.50 -2.42 6.89
N ARG A 43 9.68 -2.46 7.52
CA ARG A 43 9.79 -2.36 8.99
C ARG A 43 9.22 -1.06 9.55
N LEU A 44 9.41 0.07 8.87
CA LEU A 44 8.80 1.35 9.21
C LEU A 44 7.27 1.30 9.10
N ILE A 45 6.75 0.76 7.99
CA ILE A 45 5.32 0.59 7.73
C ILE A 45 4.67 -0.23 8.84
N LEU A 46 5.29 -1.35 9.24
CA LEU A 46 4.78 -2.21 10.30
C LEU A 46 4.65 -1.50 11.65
N HIS A 47 5.45 -0.46 11.90
CA HIS A 47 5.46 0.29 13.15
C HIS A 47 4.64 1.59 13.09
N LEU A 48 3.99 1.91 11.96
CA LEU A 48 3.03 3.02 11.88
C LEU A 48 1.84 2.81 12.84
N HIS A 49 1.54 1.55 13.16
CA HIS A 49 0.60 1.16 14.19
C HIS A 49 1.29 0.24 15.22
N ASP A 50 1.87 0.86 16.24
CA ASP A 50 2.53 0.22 17.39
C ASP A 50 1.72 0.44 18.67
N ASP A 51 1.89 -0.42 19.67
CA ASP A 51 1.28 -0.23 21.00
C ASP A 51 1.87 1.01 21.71
N ASP A 52 3.14 1.35 21.44
CA ASP A 52 3.78 2.53 22.00
C ASP A 52 3.52 3.78 21.15
N LEU A 53 2.91 4.79 21.77
CA LEU A 53 2.59 6.06 21.11
C LEU A 53 3.82 6.79 20.56
N ASN A 54 4.96 6.76 21.26
CA ASN A 54 6.16 7.46 20.79
C ASN A 54 6.72 6.79 19.54
N VAL A 55 6.72 5.46 19.53
CA VAL A 55 7.12 4.69 18.33
C VAL A 55 6.20 5.02 17.16
N ARG A 56 4.88 5.04 17.35
CA ARG A 56 3.93 5.46 16.29
C ARG A 56 4.22 6.84 15.74
N LEU A 57 4.40 7.84 16.63
CA LEU A 57 4.66 9.21 16.21
C LEU A 57 6.00 9.33 15.48
N ALA A 58 7.05 8.66 15.97
CA ALA A 58 8.34 8.62 15.31
C ALA A 58 8.22 8.01 13.91
N CYS A 59 7.54 6.86 13.78
CA CYS A 59 7.34 6.21 12.48
C CYS A 59 6.52 7.05 11.52
N ARG A 60 5.42 7.67 11.96
CA ARG A 60 4.60 8.55 11.11
C ARG A 60 5.39 9.77 10.64
N ASN A 61 6.17 10.39 11.52
CA ASN A 61 7.02 11.53 11.16
C ASN A 61 8.12 11.14 10.17
N THR A 62 8.81 10.02 10.42
CA THR A 62 9.82 9.47 9.51
C THR A 62 9.23 9.14 8.16
N PHE A 63 8.04 8.52 8.12
CA PHE A 63 7.37 8.20 6.86
C PHE A 63 6.99 9.47 6.07
N LYS A 64 6.51 10.53 6.74
CA LYS A 64 6.27 11.85 6.11
C LYS A 64 7.55 12.47 5.54
N GLN A 65 8.68 12.29 6.22
CA GLN A 65 9.98 12.82 5.77
C GLN A 65 10.54 12.05 4.57
N LEU A 66 10.31 10.74 4.50
CA LEU A 66 10.79 9.88 3.41
C LEU A 66 9.88 9.94 2.18
N ALA A 67 8.57 10.13 2.35
CA ALA A 67 7.62 10.07 1.25
C ALA A 67 7.94 10.99 0.05
N PRO A 68 8.35 12.26 0.23
CA PRO A 68 8.74 13.13 -0.88
C PRO A 68 9.97 12.62 -1.65
N LEU A 69 10.85 11.87 -0.99
CA LEU A 69 12.08 11.34 -1.60
C LEU A 69 11.85 10.07 -2.42
N MET A 70 10.71 9.40 -2.22
CA MET A 70 10.37 8.18 -2.95
C MET A 70 9.84 8.48 -4.37
N GLU A 71 9.62 9.76 -4.71
CA GLU A 71 9.11 10.21 -6.02
C GLU A 71 7.83 9.46 -6.44
N VAL A 72 6.97 9.18 -5.45
CA VAL A 72 5.73 8.45 -5.64
C VAL A 72 4.56 9.40 -5.79
N ASP A 73 4.07 9.55 -7.01
CA ASP A 73 2.79 10.20 -7.30
C ASP A 73 1.65 9.40 -6.65
N GLY A 74 1.14 9.90 -5.52
CA GLY A 74 0.05 9.27 -4.76
C GLY A 74 0.36 9.01 -3.28
N LEU A 75 1.64 8.98 -2.89
CA LEU A 75 1.99 8.80 -1.49
C LEU A 75 1.65 10.05 -0.67
N SER A 76 1.88 11.23 -1.24
CA SER A 76 1.48 12.50 -0.62
C SER A 76 -0.02 12.61 -0.37
N SER A 77 -0.87 12.06 -1.26
CA SER A 77 -2.32 12.08 -1.05
C SER A 77 -2.75 11.12 0.06
N LEU A 78 -2.09 9.95 0.18
CA LEU A 78 -2.29 9.01 1.29
C LEU A 78 -1.97 9.62 2.66
N LEU A 79 -0.89 10.39 2.76
CA LEU A 79 -0.48 11.04 4.01
C LEU A 79 -1.47 12.10 4.50
N ASN A 80 -2.27 12.67 3.60
CA ASN A 80 -3.27 13.67 3.92
C ASN A 80 -4.61 13.07 4.36
N LYS A 81 -4.81 11.75 4.21
CA LYS A 81 -6.05 11.09 4.63
C LYS A 81 -6.09 10.93 6.15
N GLN A 82 -7.28 11.10 6.72
CA GLN A 82 -7.50 11.07 8.17
C GLN A 82 -7.05 9.75 8.83
N TYR A 83 -7.17 8.63 8.11
CA TYR A 83 -6.77 7.32 8.61
C TYR A 83 -5.26 7.21 8.92
N PHE A 84 -4.41 8.03 8.30
CA PHE A 84 -2.96 7.96 8.54
C PHE A 84 -2.58 8.49 9.93
N THR A 85 -3.33 9.46 10.43
CA THR A 85 -3.16 10.02 11.78
C THR A 85 -4.00 9.30 12.84
N SER A 86 -4.86 8.38 12.41
CA SER A 86 -5.76 7.65 13.31
C SER A 86 -5.03 6.57 14.09
N ASP A 87 -5.49 6.36 15.32
CA ASP A 87 -4.99 5.30 16.20
C ASP A 87 -5.80 4.00 16.09
N ARG A 88 -6.84 3.98 15.25
CA ARG A 88 -7.67 2.80 15.04
C ARG A 88 -6.96 1.80 14.14
N ARG A 89 -7.04 0.52 14.50
CA ARG A 89 -6.47 -0.57 13.70
C ARG A 89 -7.13 -0.68 12.31
N SER A 90 -8.45 -0.53 12.23
CA SER A 90 -9.19 -0.53 10.95
C SER A 90 -8.63 0.49 9.97
N ASP A 91 -8.37 1.69 10.48
CA ASP A 91 -7.88 2.82 9.69
C ASP A 91 -6.45 2.56 9.21
N TYR A 92 -5.62 1.92 10.03
CA TYR A 92 -4.31 1.42 9.61
C TYR A 92 -4.43 0.34 8.52
N GLU A 93 -5.34 -0.63 8.66
CA GLU A 93 -5.53 -1.69 7.66
C GLU A 93 -5.99 -1.12 6.30
N ASP A 94 -6.84 -0.09 6.31
CA ASP A 94 -7.24 0.63 5.09
C ASP A 94 -6.10 1.44 4.49
N PHE A 95 -5.30 2.12 5.33
CA PHE A 95 -4.07 2.79 4.88
C PHE A 95 -3.11 1.80 4.20
N ILE A 96 -2.88 0.64 4.82
CA ILE A 96 -1.98 -0.39 4.30
C ILE A 96 -2.45 -0.93 2.96
N ARG A 97 -3.77 -1.12 2.79
CA ARG A 97 -4.35 -1.59 1.54
C ARG A 97 -4.08 -0.62 0.40
N ASP A 98 -4.29 0.68 0.63
CA ASP A 98 -4.05 1.70 -0.38
C ASP A 98 -2.55 1.92 -0.62
N LEU A 99 -1.72 1.86 0.44
CA LEU A 99 -0.27 1.93 0.31
C LEU A 99 0.29 0.76 -0.51
N ALA A 100 -0.18 -0.46 -0.27
CA ALA A 100 0.23 -1.64 -1.03
C ALA A 100 -0.07 -1.48 -2.54
N LYS A 101 -1.23 -0.92 -2.89
CA LYS A 101 -1.56 -0.60 -4.30
C LYS A 101 -0.53 0.34 -4.92
N GLN A 102 -0.18 1.41 -4.20
CA GLN A 102 0.85 2.34 -4.68
C GLN A 102 2.19 1.61 -4.86
N LEU A 103 2.68 0.90 -3.84
CA LEU A 103 3.97 0.21 -3.90
C LEU A 103 4.06 -0.82 -5.05
N CYS A 104 2.99 -1.59 -5.29
CA CYS A 104 2.91 -2.53 -6.41
C CYS A 104 2.92 -1.84 -7.78
N GLN A 105 2.24 -0.69 -7.93
CA GLN A 105 2.20 0.06 -9.19
C GLN A 105 3.56 0.70 -9.56
N LEU A 106 4.32 1.12 -8.54
CA LEU A 106 5.51 1.94 -8.74
C LEU A 106 6.79 1.11 -8.83
N SER A 107 6.81 -0.03 -8.15
CA SER A 107 8.05 -0.79 -8.00
C SER A 107 7.79 -2.29 -7.91
N ALA A 108 7.18 -2.84 -8.97
CA ALA A 108 7.02 -4.30 -9.15
C ALA A 108 8.35 -5.05 -8.90
N ALA A 109 9.48 -4.49 -9.33
CA ALA A 109 10.82 -5.06 -9.14
C ALA A 109 11.27 -5.17 -7.66
N ARG A 110 10.61 -4.48 -6.72
CA ARG A 110 10.97 -4.47 -5.30
C ARG A 110 9.97 -5.20 -4.41
N VAL A 111 8.86 -5.65 -4.98
CA VAL A 111 7.79 -6.28 -4.19
C VAL A 111 8.30 -7.54 -3.49
N ASP A 112 9.20 -8.29 -4.13
CA ASP A 112 9.87 -9.45 -3.51
C ASP A 112 10.63 -9.05 -2.23
N SER A 113 11.45 -7.99 -2.28
CA SER A 113 12.18 -7.51 -1.09
C SER A 113 11.25 -7.01 0.02
N TYR A 114 10.13 -6.37 -0.35
CA TYR A 114 9.13 -5.95 0.63
C TYR A 114 8.42 -7.15 1.28
N LEU A 115 8.09 -8.18 0.49
CA LEU A 115 7.50 -9.43 0.97
C LEU A 115 8.46 -10.17 1.89
N GLU A 116 9.72 -10.34 1.49
CA GLU A 116 10.75 -10.99 2.31
C GLU A 116 10.91 -10.28 3.67
N SER A 117 11.06 -8.96 3.67
CA SER A 117 11.20 -8.18 4.91
C SER A 117 9.96 -8.25 5.80
N ALA A 118 8.76 -8.27 5.20
CA ALA A 118 7.51 -8.45 5.94
C ALA A 118 7.38 -9.86 6.53
N ILE A 119 7.71 -10.91 5.76
CA ILE A 119 7.66 -12.31 6.22
C ILE A 119 8.63 -12.53 7.39
N GLN A 120 9.83 -11.94 7.34
CA GLN A 120 10.77 -11.95 8.46
C GLN A 120 10.23 -11.28 9.73
N ALA A 121 9.13 -10.52 9.66
CA ALA A 121 8.48 -9.91 10.81
C ALA A 121 7.39 -10.80 11.43
N PHE A 122 7.11 -11.98 10.86
CA PHE A 122 6.15 -12.94 11.41
C PHE A 122 6.60 -13.58 12.72
N ASP A 123 7.90 -13.54 12.99
CA ASP A 123 8.51 -14.02 14.23
C ASP A 123 8.88 -12.86 15.18
N ALA A 124 8.35 -11.66 14.93
CA ALA A 124 8.59 -10.53 15.81
C ALA A 124 8.00 -10.79 17.21
N PRO A 125 8.69 -10.41 18.30
CA PRO A 125 8.19 -10.62 19.66
C PRO A 125 7.02 -9.70 20.03
N TRP A 126 6.57 -8.83 19.12
CA TRP A 126 5.46 -7.89 19.32
C TRP A 126 4.27 -8.36 18.49
N PRO A 127 3.19 -8.84 19.12
CA PRO A 127 2.03 -9.39 18.41
C PRO A 127 1.39 -8.41 17.42
N VAL A 128 1.38 -7.11 17.74
CA VAL A 128 0.87 -6.08 16.84
C VAL A 128 1.73 -5.94 15.58
N ILE A 129 3.06 -5.99 15.71
CA ILE A 129 3.98 -5.90 14.56
C ILE A 129 3.86 -7.15 13.68
N GLU A 130 3.72 -8.33 14.28
CA GLU A 130 3.44 -9.57 13.56
C GLU A 130 2.10 -9.48 12.80
N ALA A 131 1.04 -9.02 13.45
CA ALA A 131 -0.28 -8.86 12.83
C ALA A 131 -0.25 -7.83 11.69
N ASN A 132 0.53 -6.76 11.85
CA ASN A 132 0.74 -5.75 10.82
C ASN A 132 1.52 -6.32 9.62
N ALA A 133 2.50 -7.18 9.88
CA ALA A 133 3.26 -7.87 8.83
C ALA A 133 2.36 -8.76 7.98
N ILE A 134 1.50 -9.55 8.64
CA ILE A 134 0.50 -10.42 8.01
C ILE A 134 -0.44 -9.60 7.12
N CYS A 135 -0.94 -8.46 7.63
CA CYS A 135 -1.81 -7.57 6.88
C CYS A 135 -1.09 -7.03 5.63
N PHE A 136 0.12 -6.50 5.78
CA PHE A 136 0.88 -5.90 4.70
C PHE A 136 1.28 -6.91 3.62
N SER A 137 1.85 -8.06 4.00
CA SER A 137 2.25 -9.10 3.04
C SER A 137 1.06 -9.64 2.26
N SER A 138 -0.08 -9.82 2.91
CA SER A 138 -1.28 -10.35 2.27
C SER A 138 -1.88 -9.32 1.31
N CYS A 139 -1.88 -8.04 1.68
CA CYS A 139 -2.28 -6.96 0.78
C CYS A 139 -1.40 -6.91 -0.47
N LEU A 140 -0.07 -7.00 -0.33
CA LEU A 140 0.85 -7.08 -1.47
C LEU A 140 0.51 -8.30 -2.36
N LEU A 141 0.43 -9.50 -1.79
CA LEU A 141 0.12 -10.73 -2.53
C LEU A 141 -1.23 -10.68 -3.25
N SER A 142 -2.25 -10.06 -2.65
CA SER A 142 -3.59 -9.96 -3.26
C SER A 142 -3.68 -9.04 -4.47
N LEU A 143 -2.66 -8.20 -4.69
CA LEU A 143 -2.61 -7.24 -5.78
C LEU A 143 -1.74 -7.74 -6.95
N LEU A 144 -1.07 -8.87 -6.78
CA LEU A 144 -0.11 -9.41 -7.73
C LEU A 144 -0.75 -10.62 -8.43
N ASP A 145 -1.61 -10.34 -9.41
CA ASP A 145 -2.23 -11.39 -10.22
C ASP A 145 -1.17 -12.08 -11.09
N ASP A 146 -1.24 -13.42 -11.16
CA ASP A 146 -0.60 -14.29 -12.15
C ASP A 146 0.91 -14.09 -12.39
N GLN A 147 1.72 -13.95 -11.33
CA GLN A 147 3.17 -14.08 -11.44
C GLN A 147 3.64 -15.45 -10.93
N PRO A 148 4.11 -16.36 -11.80
CA PRO A 148 4.64 -17.67 -11.40
C PRO A 148 5.79 -17.57 -10.37
N SER A 149 6.54 -16.47 -10.38
CA SER A 149 7.61 -16.18 -9.41
C SER A 149 7.11 -15.98 -7.98
N LEU A 150 5.83 -15.62 -7.79
CA LEU A 150 5.24 -15.34 -6.48
C LEU A 150 4.48 -16.51 -5.86
N ALA A 151 4.28 -17.60 -6.61
CA ALA A 151 3.66 -18.82 -6.10
C ALA A 151 4.32 -19.39 -4.82
N PRO A 152 5.67 -19.35 -4.66
CA PRO A 152 6.33 -19.76 -3.43
C PRO A 152 5.93 -18.90 -2.22
N TYR A 153 5.85 -17.58 -2.39
CA TYR A 153 5.43 -16.66 -1.33
C TYR A 153 3.97 -16.88 -0.93
N PHE A 154 3.08 -17.08 -1.92
CA PHE A 154 1.68 -17.36 -1.63
C PHE A 154 1.53 -18.63 -0.79
N SER A 155 2.19 -19.72 -1.19
CA SER A 155 2.17 -20.99 -0.45
C SER A 155 2.74 -20.83 0.97
N GLN A 156 3.90 -20.18 1.10
CA GLN A 156 4.55 -19.95 2.39
C GLN A 156 3.71 -19.09 3.34
N VAL A 157 3.19 -17.96 2.86
CA VAL A 157 2.34 -17.07 3.66
C VAL A 157 1.07 -17.81 4.04
N PHE A 158 0.37 -18.43 3.08
CA PHE A 158 -0.87 -19.16 3.35
C PHE A 158 -0.70 -20.25 4.42
N ALA A 159 0.35 -21.09 4.30
CA ALA A 159 0.65 -22.12 5.29
C ALA A 159 0.92 -21.51 6.68
N THR A 160 1.64 -20.40 6.73
CA THR A 160 1.93 -19.70 7.98
C THR A 160 0.66 -19.13 8.63
N LEU A 161 -0.24 -18.54 7.83
CA LEU A 161 -1.51 -18.00 8.31
C LEU A 161 -2.38 -19.10 8.91
N VAL A 162 -2.55 -20.24 8.24
CA VAL A 162 -3.33 -21.37 8.75
C VAL A 162 -2.77 -21.89 10.09
N GLY A 163 -1.43 -21.98 10.19
CA GLY A 163 -0.76 -22.39 11.42
C GLY A 163 -0.99 -21.41 12.58
N LYS A 164 -0.75 -20.12 12.35
CA LYS A 164 -0.86 -19.07 13.38
C LYS A 164 -2.30 -18.77 13.78
N MET A 165 -3.25 -18.85 12.86
CA MET A 165 -4.69 -18.67 13.14
C MET A 165 -5.20 -19.62 14.24
N SER A 166 -4.70 -20.85 14.27
CA SER A 166 -5.15 -21.87 15.23
C SER A 166 -4.32 -21.92 16.50
N ARG A 167 -3.06 -21.44 16.46
CA ARG A 167 -2.06 -21.69 17.52
C ARG A 167 -1.52 -20.43 18.18
N SER A 168 -1.69 -19.25 17.59
CA SER A 168 -1.17 -18.01 18.17
C SER A 168 -1.91 -17.69 19.48
N PRO A 169 -1.20 -17.37 20.57
CA PRO A 169 -1.83 -16.95 21.82
C PRO A 169 -2.53 -15.59 21.68
N ASP A 170 -2.08 -14.75 20.75
CA ASP A 170 -2.53 -13.37 20.62
C ASP A 170 -3.76 -13.23 19.71
N ALA A 171 -4.83 -12.63 20.24
CA ALA A 171 -6.07 -12.43 19.50
C ALA A 171 -5.88 -11.54 18.26
N VAL A 172 -5.01 -10.54 18.34
CA VAL A 172 -4.71 -9.62 17.24
C VAL A 172 -4.06 -10.34 16.05
N VAL A 173 -3.17 -11.29 16.31
CA VAL A 173 -2.52 -12.11 15.29
C VAL A 173 -3.54 -13.05 14.64
N ARG A 174 -4.36 -13.74 15.45
CA ARG A 174 -5.42 -14.61 14.91
C ARG A 174 -6.39 -13.84 14.03
N ALA A 175 -6.87 -12.68 14.47
CA ALA A 175 -7.76 -11.82 13.69
C ALA A 175 -7.12 -11.37 12.36
N ALA A 176 -5.86 -10.95 12.39
CA ALA A 176 -5.12 -10.60 11.18
C ALA A 176 -4.98 -11.80 10.22
N CYS A 177 -4.72 -13.02 10.72
CA CYS A 177 -4.70 -14.23 9.90
C CYS A 177 -6.05 -14.50 9.22
N PHE A 178 -7.17 -14.39 9.96
CA PHE A 178 -8.51 -14.59 9.39
C PHE A 178 -8.79 -13.58 8.27
N SER A 179 -8.55 -12.29 8.51
CA SER A 179 -8.73 -11.24 7.51
C SER A 179 -7.84 -11.44 6.29
N ALA A 180 -6.57 -11.78 6.51
CA ALA A 180 -5.59 -12.06 5.45
C ALA A 180 -6.00 -13.26 4.59
N LEU A 181 -6.43 -14.37 5.20
CA LEU A 181 -6.92 -15.55 4.47
C LEU A 181 -8.12 -15.20 3.61
N GLY A 182 -9.10 -14.46 4.14
CA GLY A 182 -10.26 -14.02 3.35
C GLY A 182 -9.86 -13.19 2.13
N LEU A 183 -8.90 -12.29 2.30
CA LEU A 183 -8.36 -11.46 1.23
C LEU A 183 -7.60 -12.28 0.17
N LEU A 184 -6.74 -13.22 0.59
CA LEU A 184 -5.98 -14.07 -0.33
C LEU A 184 -6.87 -15.08 -1.07
N VAL A 185 -7.87 -15.67 -0.40
CA VAL A 185 -8.85 -16.57 -1.03
C VAL A 185 -9.69 -15.82 -2.06
N LYS A 186 -10.08 -14.57 -1.78
CA LYS A 186 -10.80 -13.73 -2.73
C LYS A 186 -9.93 -13.42 -3.96
N ALA A 187 -8.65 -13.12 -3.76
CA ALA A 187 -7.70 -12.85 -4.84
C ALA A 187 -7.43 -14.11 -5.69
N ALA A 188 -7.28 -15.28 -5.06
CA ALA A 188 -7.05 -16.55 -5.73
C ALA A 188 -8.26 -17.10 -6.50
N ASN A 189 -9.43 -16.47 -6.40
CA ASN A 189 -10.65 -16.90 -7.08
C ASN A 189 -11.00 -15.99 -8.28
N PRO A 190 -10.64 -16.36 -9.52
CA PRO A 190 -10.84 -15.53 -10.72
C PRO A 190 -12.32 -15.29 -11.08
N LEU A 191 -13.26 -16.04 -10.51
CA LEU A 191 -14.70 -15.80 -10.64
C LEU A 191 -15.18 -14.58 -9.82
N SER A 192 -14.42 -14.15 -8.80
CA SER A 192 -14.77 -13.00 -7.94
C SER A 192 -14.28 -11.66 -8.50
N SER A 193 -13.16 -11.63 -9.24
CA SER A 193 -12.60 -10.40 -9.83
C SER A 193 -13.48 -9.87 -10.98
N SER A 194 -14.01 -10.78 -11.78
CA SER A 194 -14.96 -10.50 -12.87
C SER A 194 -16.34 -10.01 -12.38
N ALA A 195 -16.83 -10.51 -11.24
CA ALA A 195 -18.08 -10.04 -10.63
C ALA A 195 -17.94 -8.64 -9.97
N SER A 196 -16.77 -8.33 -9.38
CA SER A 196 -16.51 -7.05 -8.72
C SER A 196 -16.39 -5.90 -9.75
N GLN A 197 -15.69 -6.15 -10.86
CA GLN A 197 -15.58 -5.19 -11.97
C GLN A 197 -16.93 -4.91 -12.66
N GLN A 198 -17.84 -5.89 -12.68
CA GLN A 198 -19.16 -5.71 -13.28
C GLN A 198 -20.05 -4.77 -12.44
N LEU A 199 -19.91 -4.79 -11.10
CA LEU A 199 -20.71 -3.97 -10.20
C LEU A 199 -20.31 -2.47 -10.26
N ASP A 200 -19.01 -2.16 -10.26
CA ASP A 200 -18.51 -0.78 -10.39
C ASP A 200 -18.89 -0.13 -11.74
N ARG A 201 -19.00 -0.94 -12.79
CA ARG A 201 -19.44 -0.51 -14.12
C ARG A 201 -20.95 -0.21 -14.17
N ILE A 202 -21.75 -0.89 -13.37
CA ILE A 202 -23.21 -0.69 -13.31
C ILE A 202 -23.56 0.57 -12.52
N ASP A 203 -22.85 0.87 -11.43
CA ASP A 203 -23.09 2.09 -10.64
C ASP A 203 -22.61 3.36 -11.36
N SER A 204 -21.52 3.27 -12.13
CA SER A 204 -21.04 4.38 -12.97
C SER A 204 -22.02 4.70 -14.12
N SER A 205 -22.65 3.68 -14.70
CA SER A 205 -23.66 3.85 -15.76
C SER A 205 -24.99 4.40 -15.25
N ARG A 206 -25.39 4.06 -14.02
CA ARG A 206 -26.62 4.59 -13.41
C ARG A 206 -26.55 6.08 -13.09
N ASN A 207 -25.36 6.59 -12.77
CA ASN A 207 -25.17 8.01 -12.47
C ASN A 207 -25.09 8.90 -13.73
N SER A 208 -25.09 8.29 -14.92
CA SER A 208 -24.94 8.98 -16.22
C SER A 208 -26.24 9.11 -17.02
N GLN A 209 -27.37 8.56 -16.54
CA GLN A 209 -28.62 8.48 -17.30
C GLN A 209 -29.73 9.44 -16.84
N ASP A 210 -29.47 10.33 -15.89
CA ASP A 210 -30.42 11.37 -15.50
C ASP A 210 -30.02 12.72 -16.11
N SER A 211 -30.28 12.89 -17.40
CA SER A 211 -30.16 14.18 -18.11
C SER A 211 -31.24 14.29 -19.19
N ASP A 212 -32.40 14.75 -18.72
CA ASP A 212 -33.49 15.52 -19.35
C ASP A 212 -33.68 15.44 -20.90
N PRO A 213 -34.78 14.87 -21.42
CA PRO A 213 -35.06 14.80 -22.85
C PRO A 213 -35.86 16.04 -23.30
N ASN A 214 -35.24 17.21 -23.38
CA ASN A 214 -35.82 18.31 -24.15
C ASN A 214 -34.76 19.25 -24.76
N ALA A 215 -34.06 18.78 -25.79
CA ALA A 215 -33.25 19.63 -26.64
C ALA A 215 -33.53 19.32 -28.12
N LYS A 216 -34.11 20.30 -28.83
CA LYS A 216 -34.36 20.30 -30.28
C LYS A 216 -33.05 20.14 -31.08
N PRO A 217 -33.09 19.55 -32.29
CA PRO A 217 -31.92 19.45 -33.16
C PRO A 217 -31.62 20.77 -33.89
N PRO A 218 -30.34 21.12 -34.14
CA PRO A 218 -29.97 22.30 -34.93
C PRO A 218 -29.93 22.00 -36.44
N ALA A 219 -30.24 23.05 -37.21
CA ALA A 219 -30.32 23.08 -38.67
C ALA A 219 -28.94 22.99 -39.35
N GLN A 220 -28.91 22.34 -40.52
CA GLN A 220 -27.76 22.28 -41.43
C GLN A 220 -27.59 23.63 -42.15
N VAL A 221 -26.37 24.17 -42.13
CA VAL A 221 -25.94 25.27 -43.01
C VAL A 221 -24.80 24.71 -43.89
N GLN A 222 -25.03 24.75 -45.20
CA GLN A 222 -24.02 24.55 -46.24
C GLN A 222 -23.15 25.80 -46.33
N GLU A 223 -21.83 25.66 -46.47
CA GLU A 223 -21.00 26.75 -46.98
C GLU A 223 -19.90 26.21 -47.91
N GLU A 224 -19.78 26.95 -49.01
CA GLU A 224 -19.06 26.67 -50.26
C GLU A 224 -17.53 26.77 -50.15
N GLU A 225 -16.91 25.94 -50.97
CA GLU A 225 -15.50 25.90 -51.33
C GLU A 225 -15.08 27.14 -52.13
N SER A 226 -14.03 27.85 -51.70
CA SER A 226 -13.32 28.80 -52.55
C SER A 226 -11.82 28.60 -52.42
N ALA A 227 -11.26 27.93 -53.43
CA ALA A 227 -9.83 27.78 -53.65
C ALA A 227 -9.25 29.05 -54.26
N LYS A 228 -8.09 29.49 -53.76
CA LYS A 228 -7.26 30.51 -54.39
C LYS A 228 -5.78 30.17 -54.17
N ASP A 229 -5.10 29.91 -55.29
CA ASP A 229 -3.64 29.95 -55.46
C ASP A 229 -3.38 30.84 -56.70
N PRO A 230 -2.14 31.34 -56.95
CA PRO A 230 -0.95 31.37 -56.09
C PRO A 230 -0.50 32.79 -55.70
#